data_AF-A0A369AVZ9-F1
#
_entry.id   AF-A0A369AVZ9-F1
#
_cell.length_a   1.000
_cell.length_b   1.000
_cell.length_c   1.000
_cell.angle_alpha   90.00
_cell.angle_beta   90.00
_cell.angle_gamma   90.00
#
_symmetry.space_group_name_H-M   'P 1'
#
loop_
_entity.id
_entity.type
_entity.pdbx_description
1 polymer ?
#
loop_
_entity_poly.entity_id
_entity_poly.type
_entity_poly.pdbx_seq_one_letter_code
_entity_poly.pdbx_strand_id
1 'polypeptide(L)'
;MDIAGIGNDYIKSAVDSSINKASDDSFRQRLEKVMDQSSEKELKQACRDFEGMMLNILYKQMKATVPKSDLLPRDTGGDIFESMLDEQLVEEASKSGSAGLADVLYKQLSKQLGSVYKKSEEDDMGTIENK
;
A
#
# COMPACT_ATOMS: atom_id res chain seq x y z
N MET A 1 8.57 12.20 40.40
CA MET A 1 8.68 10.95 39.62
C MET A 1 8.07 11.23 38.26
N ASP A 2 8.91 11.53 37.27
CA ASP A 2 8.48 11.79 35.89
C ASP A 2 8.30 10.46 35.14
N ILE A 3 7.05 10.06 34.96
CA ILE A 3 6.66 8.84 34.23
C ILE A 3 6.18 9.20 32.80
N ALA A 4 6.39 10.43 32.35
CA ALA A 4 5.90 10.91 31.05
C ALA A 4 6.78 10.54 29.84
N GLY A 5 7.99 10.02 30.04
CA GLY A 5 8.96 9.77 28.96
C GLY A 5 9.07 8.33 28.45
N ILE A 6 8.61 7.34 29.24
CA ILE A 6 8.89 5.91 28.99
C ILE A 6 7.89 5.28 27.99
N GLY A 7 6.84 5.98 27.58
CA GLY A 7 5.90 5.42 26.59
C GLY A 7 6.35 5.59 25.13
N ASN A 8 7.00 6.71 24.82
CA ASN A 8 7.14 7.18 23.44
C ASN A 8 8.40 6.62 22.74
N ASP A 9 9.50 6.43 23.48
CA ASP A 9 10.76 5.95 22.91
C ASP A 9 10.76 4.45 22.60
N TYR A 10 9.95 3.67 23.32
CA TYR A 10 9.81 2.23 23.10
C TYR A 10 8.92 1.92 21.89
N ILE A 11 7.89 2.75 21.66
CA ILE A 11 7.08 2.70 20.44
C ILE A 11 7.93 3.09 19.23
N LYS A 12 8.74 4.16 19.34
CA LYS A 12 9.69 4.55 18.28
C LYS A 12 10.68 3.44 17.97
N SER A 13 11.35 2.85 18.96
CA SER A 13 12.35 1.81 18.71
C SER A 13 11.75 0.53 18.10
N ALA A 14 10.52 0.17 18.50
CA ALA A 14 9.82 -0.99 17.94
C ALA A 14 9.40 -0.72 16.48
N VAL A 15 8.89 0.47 16.19
CA VAL A 15 8.52 0.92 14.84
C VAL A 15 9.78 1.03 13.95
N ASP A 16 10.87 1.62 14.45
CA ASP A 16 12.15 1.74 13.75
C ASP A 16 12.77 0.37 13.45
N SER A 17 12.63 -0.60 14.38
CA SER A 17 13.11 -1.97 14.17
C SER A 17 12.28 -2.73 13.13
N SER A 18 10.95 -2.51 13.08
CA SER A 18 10.08 -3.09 12.06
C SER A 18 10.28 -2.48 10.67
N ILE A 19 10.56 -1.18 10.59
CA ILE A 19 10.88 -0.49 9.33
C ILE A 19 12.23 -0.96 8.77
N ASN A 20 13.25 -1.12 9.62
CA ASN A 20 14.56 -1.61 9.19
C ASN A 20 14.57 -3.10 8.83
N LYS A 21 13.71 -3.92 9.44
CA LYS A 21 13.62 -5.37 9.15
C LYS A 21 12.82 -5.69 7.88
N ALA A 22 12.15 -4.69 7.30
CA ALA A 22 11.55 -4.74 5.96
C ALA A 22 12.49 -4.20 4.87
N SER A 23 13.79 -4.05 5.15
CA SER A 23 14.82 -3.72 4.16
C SER A 23 15.11 -4.95 3.28
N ASP A 24 14.13 -5.33 2.48
CA ASP A 24 14.42 -6.06 1.26
C ASP A 24 14.98 -5.04 0.27
N ASP A 25 16.31 -4.88 0.27
CA ASP A 25 17.02 -4.02 -0.70
C ASP A 25 16.63 -4.35 -2.15
N SER A 26 16.15 -5.57 -2.41
CA SER A 26 15.65 -5.98 -3.72
C SER A 26 14.31 -5.34 -4.08
N PHE A 27 13.47 -4.99 -3.11
CA PHE A 27 12.24 -4.22 -3.33
C PHE A 27 12.56 -2.76 -3.62
N ARG A 28 13.50 -2.17 -2.87
CA ARG A 28 13.94 -0.77 -3.06
C ARG A 28 14.59 -0.57 -4.43
N GLN A 29 15.49 -1.47 -4.84
CA GLN A 29 16.11 -1.42 -6.17
C GLN A 29 15.10 -1.58 -7.30
N ARG A 30 14.09 -2.44 -7.15
CA ARG A 30 13.01 -2.57 -8.15
C ARG A 30 12.17 -1.30 -8.22
N LEU A 31 11.85 -0.69 -7.08
CA LEU A 31 11.12 0.57 -7.04
C LEU A 31 11.92 1.74 -7.64
N GLU A 32 13.20 1.87 -7.31
CA GLU A 32 14.10 2.89 -7.89
C GLU A 32 14.19 2.73 -9.42
N LYS A 33 14.41 1.50 -9.90
CA LYS A 33 14.45 1.22 -11.33
C LYS A 33 13.12 1.54 -12.02
N VAL A 34 11.98 1.26 -11.38
CA VAL A 34 10.66 1.64 -11.91
C VAL A 34 10.48 3.16 -11.90
N MET A 35 11.00 3.90 -10.92
CA MET A 35 10.90 5.37 -10.94
C MET A 35 11.83 6.04 -11.95
N ASP A 36 13.03 5.50 -12.17
CA ASP A 36 13.95 5.99 -13.20
C ASP A 36 13.47 5.68 -14.62
N GLN A 37 12.72 4.57 -14.78
CA GLN A 37 12.24 4.11 -16.09
C GLN A 37 10.78 4.46 -16.38
N SER A 38 9.96 4.82 -15.37
CA SER A 38 8.53 5.05 -15.51
C SER A 38 8.01 6.25 -14.70
N SER A 39 7.18 7.05 -15.39
CA SER A 39 6.59 8.28 -14.86
C SER A 39 5.78 8.02 -13.58
N GLU A 40 5.82 8.97 -12.66
CA GLU A 40 4.97 9.10 -11.45
C GLU A 40 3.54 8.51 -11.58
N LYS A 41 2.96 8.65 -12.78
CA LYS A 41 1.66 8.11 -13.17
C LYS A 41 1.53 6.59 -13.03
N GLU A 42 2.57 5.82 -13.36
CA GLU A 42 2.55 4.35 -13.28
C GLU A 42 2.57 3.86 -11.83
N LEU A 43 3.39 4.50 -10.98
CA LEU A 43 3.39 4.19 -9.55
C LEU A 43 2.03 4.50 -8.92
N LYS A 44 1.42 5.63 -9.30
CA LYS A 44 0.08 6.00 -8.86
C LYS A 44 -0.98 5.00 -9.36
N GLN A 45 -0.87 4.53 -10.60
CA GLN A 45 -1.78 3.51 -11.14
C GLN A 45 -1.65 2.19 -10.37
N ALA A 46 -0.44 1.70 -10.12
CA ALA A 46 -0.22 0.49 -9.34
C ALA A 46 -0.80 0.58 -7.92
N CYS A 47 -0.69 1.75 -7.28
CA CYS A 47 -1.33 2.00 -5.98
C CYS A 47 -2.86 1.92 -6.06
N ARG A 48 -3.47 2.41 -7.15
CA ARG A 48 -4.91 2.32 -7.39
C ARG A 48 -5.38 0.90 -7.65
N ASP A 49 -4.62 0.13 -8.42
CA ASP A 49 -4.93 -1.28 -8.69
C ASP A 49 -4.87 -2.10 -7.39
N PHE A 50 -3.85 -1.84 -6.55
CA PHE A 50 -3.74 -2.46 -5.23
C PHE A 50 -4.92 -2.11 -4.31
N GLU A 51 -5.35 -0.84 -4.30
CA GLU A 51 -6.54 -0.41 -3.56
C GLU A 51 -7.80 -1.16 -4.04
N GLY A 52 -7.96 -1.38 -5.35
CA GLY A 52 -9.04 -2.19 -5.91
C GLY A 52 -9.01 -3.64 -5.39
N MET A 53 -7.83 -4.27 -5.34
CA MET A 53 -7.68 -5.61 -4.78
C MET A 53 -8.03 -5.65 -3.29
N MET A 54 -7.57 -4.65 -2.52
CA MET A 54 -7.87 -4.58 -1.09
C MET A 54 -9.36 -4.38 -0.85
N LEU A 55 -10.02 -3.55 -1.65
CA LEU A 55 -11.46 -3.34 -1.58
C LEU A 55 -12.22 -4.63 -1.87
N ASN A 56 -11.76 -5.45 -2.81
CA ASN A 56 -12.32 -6.77 -3.10
C ASN A 56 -12.25 -7.69 -1.87
N ILE A 57 -11.08 -7.75 -1.22
CA ILE A 57 -10.88 -8.54 -0.01
C ILE A 57 -11.83 -8.05 1.10
N LEU A 58 -11.87 -6.74 1.34
CA LEU A 58 -12.72 -6.13 2.37
C LEU A 58 -14.20 -6.45 2.13
N TYR A 59 -14.67 -6.28 0.90
CA TYR A 59 -16.05 -6.57 0.52
C TYR A 59 -16.40 -8.05 0.71
N LYS A 60 -15.52 -8.98 0.32
CA LYS A 60 -15.69 -10.41 0.57
C LYS A 60 -15.78 -10.73 2.07
N GLN A 61 -14.93 -10.11 2.89
CA GLN A 61 -14.99 -10.31 4.34
C GLN A 61 -16.29 -9.75 4.93
N MET A 62 -16.75 -8.59 4.47
CA MET A 62 -18.06 -8.05 4.88
C MET A 62 -19.20 -9.03 4.55
N LYS A 63 -19.26 -9.55 3.32
CA LYS A 63 -20.27 -10.57 2.94
C LYS A 63 -20.17 -11.83 3.82
N ALA A 64 -18.96 -12.26 4.17
CA ALA A 64 -18.75 -13.43 5.01
C ALA A 64 -19.32 -13.26 6.44
N THR A 65 -19.50 -12.02 6.92
CA THR A 65 -20.16 -11.74 8.21
C THR A 65 -21.68 -11.85 8.18
N VAL A 66 -22.30 -11.89 7.00
CA VAL A 66 -23.75 -12.01 6.86
C VAL A 66 -24.16 -13.48 7.01
N PRO A 67 -25.00 -13.83 8.02
CA PRO A 67 -25.46 -15.20 8.20
C PRO A 67 -26.22 -15.69 6.97
N LYS A 68 -25.93 -16.90 6.53
CA LYS A 68 -26.65 -17.53 5.43
C LYS A 68 -28.02 -17.99 5.94
N SER A 69 -29.06 -17.75 5.15
CA SER A 69 -30.43 -18.18 5.46
C SER A 69 -30.67 -19.59 4.94
N ASP A 70 -31.26 -20.45 5.77
CA ASP A 70 -31.70 -21.80 5.36
C ASP A 70 -32.96 -21.77 4.48
N LEU A 71 -33.62 -20.61 4.34
CA LEU A 71 -34.83 -20.45 3.53
C LEU A 71 -34.53 -20.36 2.03
N LEU A 72 -33.31 -19.98 1.65
CA LEU A 72 -32.88 -19.90 0.26
C LEU A 72 -31.74 -20.91 0.03
N PRO A 73 -32.02 -22.06 -0.60
CA PRO A 73 -30.98 -23.04 -0.89
C PRO A 73 -29.98 -22.43 -1.87
N ARG A 74 -28.69 -22.53 -1.55
CA ARG A 74 -27.63 -22.13 -2.47
C ARG A 74 -27.50 -23.13 -3.60
N ASP A 75 -27.37 -22.59 -4.80
CA ASP A 75 -27.09 -23.31 -6.03
C ASP A 75 -25.75 -22.79 -6.58
N THR A 76 -24.97 -23.68 -7.20
CA THR A 76 -23.69 -23.37 -7.83
C THR A 76 -23.81 -22.27 -8.91
N GLY A 77 -24.89 -22.25 -9.68
CA GLY A 77 -25.20 -21.20 -10.63
C GLY A 77 -25.37 -19.84 -9.95
N GLY A 78 -26.20 -19.78 -8.89
CA GLY A 78 -26.36 -18.59 -8.06
C GLY A 78 -25.04 -18.06 -7.50
N ASP A 79 -24.19 -18.92 -6.95
CA ASP A 79 -22.87 -18.52 -6.42
C ASP A 79 -21.96 -17.92 -7.53
N ILE A 80 -22.00 -18.46 -8.75
CA ILE A 80 -21.24 -17.92 -9.89
C ILE A 80 -21.75 -16.54 -10.28
N PHE A 81 -23.06 -16.37 -10.44
CA PHE A 81 -23.65 -15.06 -10.78
C PHE A 81 -23.38 -14.02 -9.69
N GLU A 82 -23.47 -14.40 -8.41
CA GLU A 82 -23.09 -13.53 -7.29
C GLU A 82 -21.62 -13.13 -7.37
N SER A 83 -20.70 -14.05 -7.69
CA SER A 83 -19.28 -13.70 -7.81
C SER A 83 -19.00 -12.71 -8.93
N MET A 84 -19.67 -12.87 -10.08
CA MET A 84 -19.54 -11.93 -11.21
C MET A 84 -20.12 -10.56 -10.86
N LEU A 85 -21.23 -10.53 -10.13
CA LEU A 85 -21.84 -9.30 -9.63
C LEU A 85 -20.92 -8.60 -8.64
N ASP A 86 -20.36 -9.35 -7.69
CA ASP A 86 -19.42 -8.85 -6.69
C ASP A 86 -18.17 -8.22 -7.35
N GLU A 87 -17.62 -8.88 -8.38
CA GLU A 87 -16.48 -8.36 -9.14
C GLU A 87 -16.80 -7.02 -9.81
N GLN A 88 -17.92 -6.92 -10.52
CA GLN A 88 -18.33 -5.68 -11.18
C GLN A 88 -18.65 -4.56 -10.19
N LEU A 89 -19.27 -4.89 -9.06
CA LEU A 89 -19.57 -3.93 -8.01
C LEU A 89 -18.29 -3.35 -7.41
N VAL A 90 -17.31 -4.20 -7.09
CA VAL A 90 -16.02 -3.78 -6.55
C VAL A 90 -15.23 -2.98 -7.59
N GLU A 91 -15.25 -3.39 -8.85
CA GLU A 91 -14.60 -2.66 -9.94
C GLU A 91 -15.15 -1.23 -10.04
N GLU A 92 -16.48 -1.06 -10.07
CA GLU A 92 -17.10 0.25 -10.14
C GLU A 92 -16.87 1.08 -8.86
N ALA A 93 -16.92 0.43 -7.70
CA ALA A 93 -16.60 1.08 -6.42
C ALA A 93 -15.16 1.59 -6.39
N SER A 94 -14.20 0.84 -6.96
CA SER A 94 -12.80 1.26 -7.04
C SER A 94 -12.58 2.48 -7.93
N LYS A 95 -13.40 2.64 -9.00
CA LYS A 95 -13.36 3.80 -9.90
C LYS A 95 -13.90 5.07 -9.25
N SER A 96 -14.85 4.95 -8.32
CA SER A 96 -15.50 6.07 -7.63
C SER A 96 -14.56 6.89 -6.73
N GLY A 97 -13.34 6.41 -6.46
CA GLY A 97 -12.27 7.19 -5.82
C GLY A 97 -12.49 7.53 -4.34
N SER A 98 -13.40 6.82 -3.66
CA SER A 98 -13.76 7.09 -2.25
C SER A 98 -12.78 6.49 -1.23
N ALA A 99 -12.06 5.42 -1.61
CA ALA A 99 -10.95 4.93 -0.83
C ALA A 99 -9.74 5.84 -1.10
N GLY A 100 -9.30 6.57 -0.08
CA GLY A 100 -8.12 7.44 -0.16
C GLY A 100 -6.81 6.69 0.11
N LEU A 101 -6.83 5.35 0.13
CA LEU A 101 -5.70 4.55 0.56
C LEU A 101 -4.59 4.56 -0.48
N ALA A 102 -4.93 4.49 -1.77
CA ALA A 102 -3.95 4.58 -2.85
C ALA A 102 -3.13 5.88 -2.77
N ASP A 103 -3.77 7.01 -2.43
CA ASP A 103 -3.07 8.29 -2.30
C ASP A 103 -2.18 8.34 -1.06
N VAL A 104 -2.60 7.72 0.05
CA VAL A 104 -1.78 7.59 1.26
C VAL A 104 -0.57 6.69 0.99
N LEU A 105 -0.80 5.54 0.36
CA LEU A 105 0.25 4.60 -0.02
C LEU A 105 1.25 5.24 -0.99
N TYR A 106 0.74 5.93 -2.01
CA TYR A 106 1.55 6.69 -2.96
C TYR A 106 2.39 7.75 -2.25
N LYS A 107 1.82 8.56 -1.35
CA LYS A 107 2.55 9.57 -0.58
C LYS A 107 3.64 8.96 0.30
N GLN A 108 3.37 7.81 0.92
CA GLN A 108 4.34 7.14 1.78
C GLN A 108 5.50 6.58 0.95
N LEU A 109 5.19 5.88 -0.15
CA LEU A 109 6.18 5.34 -1.07
C LEU A 109 7.02 6.45 -1.70
N SER A 110 6.39 7.52 -2.20
CA SER A 110 7.09 8.65 -2.83
C SER A 110 7.93 9.45 -1.84
N LYS A 111 7.50 9.60 -0.57
CA LYS A 111 8.30 10.24 0.48
C LYS A 111 9.51 9.39 0.88
N GLN A 112 9.32 8.07 1.02
CA GLN A 112 10.42 7.16 1.31
C GLN A 112 11.42 7.10 0.15
N LEU A 113 10.96 7.11 -1.10
CA LEU A 113 11.85 7.17 -2.27
C LEU A 113 12.49 8.55 -2.46
N GLY A 114 11.75 9.65 -2.28
CA GLY A 114 12.29 11.01 -2.37
C GLY A 114 13.37 11.29 -1.32
N SER A 115 13.26 10.70 -0.13
CA SER A 115 14.31 10.73 0.89
C SER A 115 15.54 9.91 0.52
N VAL A 116 15.42 8.93 -0.38
CA VAL A 116 16.54 8.13 -0.88
C VAL A 116 17.21 8.82 -2.07
N TYR A 117 16.42 9.40 -2.98
CA TYR A 117 16.92 10.17 -4.13
C TYR A 117 17.69 11.43 -3.73
N LYS A 118 17.27 12.10 -2.64
CA LYS A 118 18.00 13.26 -2.10
C LYS A 118 19.34 12.89 -1.47
N LYS A 119 19.54 11.61 -1.09
CA LYS A 119 20.77 11.11 -0.48
C LYS A 119 21.84 10.79 -1.54
N SER A 120 21.44 10.41 -2.75
CA SER A 120 22.36 10.11 -3.86
C SER A 120 22.96 11.35 -4.54
N GLU A 121 22.33 12.54 -4.46
CA GLU A 121 22.92 13.78 -5.01
C GLU A 121 23.92 14.47 -4.05
N GLU A 122 23.77 14.32 -2.73
CA GLU A 122 24.72 14.89 -1.77
C GLU A 122 26.04 14.10 -1.68
N ASP A 123 26.03 12.81 -1.99
CA ASP A 123 27.23 11.95 -1.98
C ASP A 123 28.12 12.13 -3.24
N ASP A 124 27.60 12.67 -4.36
CA ASP A 124 28.35 12.88 -5.62
C ASP A 124 28.92 14.31 -5.76
N MET A 125 28.47 15.26 -4.95
CA MET A 125 29.00 16.65 -4.94
C MET A 125 30.18 16.85 -3.96
N GLY A 126 30.66 15.79 -3.32
CA GLY A 126 31.73 15.83 -2.31
C GLY A 126 33.16 15.57 -2.80
N THR A 127 33.38 15.24 -4.09
CA THR A 127 34.71 14.80 -4.57
C THR A 127 35.37 15.72 -5.59
N ILE A 128 34.80 16.89 -5.90
CA ILE A 128 35.40 17.83 -6.87
C ILE A 128 35.68 19.20 -6.25
N GLU A 129 36.44 19.24 -5.16
CA GLU A 129 37.31 20.40 -4.88
C GLU A 129 38.44 19.99 -3.93
N ASN A 130 39.66 20.38 -4.29
CA ASN A 130 40.96 20.19 -3.62
C ASN A 130 41.81 18.96 -4.05
N LYS A 131 42.44 19.08 -5.22
CA LYS A 131 43.92 19.13 -5.32
C LYS A 131 44.37 19.68 -6.67
#